data_AF-A0A0B7MAY9-F1
#
_entry.id   AF-A0A0B7MAY9-F1
#
_cell.length_a   1.000
_cell.length_b   1.000
_cell.length_c   1.000
_cell.angle_alpha   90.00
_cell.angle_beta   90.00
_cell.angle_gamma   90.00
#
_symmetry.space_group_name_H-M   'P 1'
#
loop_
_entity.id
_entity.type
_entity.pdbx_description
1 polymer ?
#
loop_
_entity_poly.entity_id
_entity_poly.type
_entity_poly.pdbx_seq_one_letter_code
_entity_poly.pdbx_strand_id
1 'polypeptide(L)'
;MKSMMTLINTLEKTDHGPYCSEFDWDNKVLPRAVKDKLKKYGLEKTCVTDNPINCDDDLADTFFKAGYELALELGIYCRDTERIIKVSEEELEASLRYAPSEITLGTGEDEVVLKKRNPEDPHPPLLEASLCITVDEDLYVPMVEGIAKNRHVDILHGPSFATIQF
;
A
#
# COMPACT_ATOMS: atom_id res chain seq x y z
N MET A 1 -5.75 21.66 -9.35
CA MET A 1 -5.97 21.43 -10.80
C MET A 1 -5.25 20.19 -11.33
N LYS A 2 -3.94 19.97 -11.10
CA LYS A 2 -3.25 18.73 -11.54
C LYS A 2 -3.87 17.43 -11.00
N SER A 3 -4.20 17.37 -9.70
CA SER A 3 -4.76 16.17 -9.05
C SER A 3 -6.11 15.72 -9.64
N MET A 4 -7.04 16.64 -9.93
CA MET A 4 -8.34 16.29 -10.54
C MET A 4 -8.18 15.71 -11.96
N MET A 5 -7.26 16.27 -12.75
CA MET A 5 -7.00 15.82 -14.11
C MET A 5 -6.35 14.43 -14.12
N THR A 6 -5.46 14.13 -13.15
CA THR A 6 -4.91 12.79 -12.93
C THR A 6 -5.99 11.77 -12.59
N LEU A 7 -6.93 12.12 -11.71
CA LEU A 7 -8.04 11.25 -11.36
C LEU A 7 -8.91 10.92 -12.58
N ILE A 8 -9.32 11.94 -13.34
CA ILE A 8 -10.15 11.77 -14.55
C ILE A 8 -9.44 10.89 -15.58
N ASN A 9 -8.16 11.15 -15.87
CA ASN A 9 -7.39 10.32 -16.80
C ASN A 9 -7.29 8.86 -16.34
N THR A 10 -7.20 8.62 -15.02
CA THR A 10 -7.18 7.27 -14.47
C THR A 10 -8.53 6.57 -14.66
N LEU A 11 -9.64 7.28 -14.47
CA LEU A 11 -10.99 6.77 -14.74
C LEU A 11 -11.21 6.48 -16.23
N GLU A 12 -10.71 7.30 -17.15
CA GLU A 12 -10.79 6.99 -18.58
C GLU A 12 -10.04 5.69 -18.92
N LYS A 13 -8.89 5.44 -18.28
CA LYS A 13 -8.15 4.18 -18.45
C LYS A 13 -8.89 2.98 -17.89
N THR A 14 -9.75 3.14 -16.87
CA THR A 14 -10.57 2.02 -16.37
C THR A 14 -11.59 1.58 -17.40
N ASP A 15 -12.06 2.46 -18.28
CA ASP A 15 -13.05 2.13 -19.31
C ASP A 15 -12.43 1.65 -20.63
N HIS A 16 -11.21 2.09 -20.94
CA HIS A 16 -10.56 1.86 -22.23
C HIS A 16 -9.30 0.98 -22.17
N GLY A 17 -8.85 0.60 -20.97
CA GLY A 17 -7.71 -0.29 -20.79
C GLY A 17 -7.92 -1.68 -21.44
N PRO A 18 -6.84 -2.44 -21.71
CA PRO A 18 -6.97 -3.80 -22.24
C PRO A 18 -7.84 -4.67 -21.35
N TYR A 19 -8.76 -5.41 -21.95
CA TYR A 19 -9.60 -6.37 -21.24
C TYR A 19 -8.77 -7.54 -20.71
N CYS A 20 -9.06 -7.97 -19.49
CA CYS A 20 -8.52 -9.18 -18.88
C CYS A 20 -9.54 -9.69 -17.87
N SER A 21 -9.97 -10.94 -17.96
CA SER A 21 -10.87 -11.50 -16.95
C SER A 21 -10.17 -11.61 -15.60
N GLU A 22 -10.92 -11.53 -14.49
CA GLU A 22 -10.34 -11.66 -13.14
C GLU A 22 -9.62 -13.00 -12.97
N PHE A 23 -10.20 -14.08 -13.51
CA PHE A 23 -9.59 -15.40 -13.49
C PHE A 23 -8.25 -15.43 -14.22
N ASP A 24 -8.15 -14.83 -15.42
CA ASP A 24 -6.90 -14.79 -16.17
C ASP A 24 -5.86 -13.89 -15.50
N TRP A 25 -6.29 -12.76 -14.92
CA TRP A 25 -5.40 -11.87 -14.17
C TRP A 25 -4.73 -12.62 -13.01
N ASP A 26 -5.53 -13.22 -12.14
CA ASP A 26 -5.07 -13.86 -10.90
C ASP A 26 -4.30 -15.16 -11.16
N ASN A 27 -4.70 -15.96 -12.14
CA ASN A 27 -4.12 -17.29 -12.35
C ASN A 27 -3.05 -17.35 -13.44
N LYS A 28 -2.96 -16.33 -14.31
CA LYS A 28 -2.05 -16.37 -15.46
C LYS A 28 -1.18 -15.12 -15.53
N VAL A 29 -1.77 -13.93 -15.64
CA VAL A 29 -1.02 -12.70 -15.95
C VAL A 29 -0.10 -12.31 -14.80
N LEU A 30 -0.67 -12.12 -13.60
CA LEU A 30 0.07 -11.70 -12.42
C LEU A 30 1.13 -12.74 -11.98
N PRO A 31 0.79 -14.04 -11.80
CA PRO A 31 1.78 -15.03 -11.35
C PRO A 31 2.92 -15.22 -12.35
N ARG A 32 2.62 -15.18 -13.65
CA ARG A 32 3.64 -15.33 -14.70
C ARG A 32 4.60 -14.16 -14.70
N ALA A 33 4.10 -12.92 -14.71
CA ALA A 33 4.94 -11.73 -14.71
C ALA A 33 5.86 -11.68 -13.48
N VAL A 34 5.31 -11.97 -12.29
CA VAL A 34 6.10 -12.05 -11.04
C VAL A 34 7.20 -13.10 -11.16
N LYS A 35 6.86 -14.33 -11.59
CA LYS A 35 7.84 -15.41 -11.75
C LYS A 35 8.93 -15.06 -12.76
N ASP A 36 8.54 -14.49 -13.90
CA ASP A 36 9.47 -14.12 -14.96
C ASP A 36 10.43 -13.01 -14.50
N LYS A 37 9.96 -12.03 -13.72
CA LYS A 37 10.82 -11.00 -13.09
C LYS A 37 11.75 -11.56 -12.04
N LEU A 38 11.25 -12.40 -11.13
CA LEU A 38 12.08 -13.04 -10.11
C LEU A 38 13.22 -13.84 -10.76
N LYS A 39 12.91 -14.60 -11.82
CA LYS A 39 13.91 -15.35 -12.58
C LYS A 39 14.88 -14.44 -13.32
N LYS A 40 14.38 -13.40 -14.01
CA LYS A 40 15.20 -12.44 -14.77
C LYS A 40 16.28 -11.79 -13.91
N TYR A 41 15.93 -11.43 -12.68
CA TYR A 41 16.82 -10.74 -11.74
C TYR A 41 17.55 -11.67 -10.75
N GLY A 42 17.34 -12.99 -10.83
CA GLY A 42 17.96 -13.94 -9.90
C GLY A 42 17.48 -13.82 -8.46
N LEU A 43 16.25 -13.34 -8.26
CA LEU A 43 15.64 -13.08 -6.94
C LEU A 43 14.91 -14.30 -6.37
N GLU A 44 14.88 -15.42 -7.09
CA GLU A 44 14.28 -16.66 -6.60
C GLU A 44 15.05 -17.15 -5.36
N LYS A 45 14.34 -17.34 -4.24
CA LYS A 45 14.85 -17.88 -2.96
C LYS A 45 15.89 -16.99 -2.25
N THR A 46 15.91 -15.69 -2.53
CA THR A 46 16.77 -14.74 -1.79
C THR A 46 16.20 -14.37 -0.41
N CYS A 47 14.91 -14.61 -0.16
CA CYS A 47 14.30 -14.46 1.16
C CYS A 47 14.69 -15.64 2.07
N VAL A 48 15.37 -15.34 3.17
CA VAL A 48 15.77 -16.31 4.18
C VAL A 48 14.82 -16.20 5.37
N THR A 49 14.02 -17.24 5.63
CA THR A 49 12.91 -17.15 6.61
C THR A 49 13.37 -16.96 8.05
N ASP A 50 14.53 -17.50 8.42
CA ASP A 50 15.14 -17.34 9.74
C ASP A 50 15.80 -15.96 9.95
N ASN A 51 16.19 -15.29 8.87
CA ASN A 51 16.66 -13.92 8.86
C ASN A 51 15.92 -13.08 7.79
N PRO A 52 14.67 -12.65 8.07
CA PRO A 52 13.82 -11.98 7.08
C PRO A 52 14.23 -10.53 6.80
N ILE A 53 15.15 -9.97 7.59
CA ILE A 53 15.63 -8.60 7.40
C ILE A 53 16.79 -8.64 6.40
N ASN A 54 16.57 -8.03 5.23
CA ASN A 54 17.62 -7.81 4.25
C ASN A 54 18.58 -6.72 4.74
N CYS A 55 19.89 -7.02 4.73
CA CYS A 55 20.97 -6.08 5.03
C CYS A 55 21.92 -5.89 3.83
N ASP A 56 21.55 -6.39 2.64
CA ASP A 56 22.30 -6.25 1.39
C ASP A 56 21.64 -5.17 0.52
N ASP A 57 22.33 -4.04 0.36
CA ASP A 57 21.87 -2.88 -0.41
C ASP A 57 21.76 -3.20 -1.91
N ASP A 58 22.67 -4.00 -2.47
CA ASP A 58 22.64 -4.38 -3.88
C ASP A 58 21.44 -5.29 -4.18
N LEU A 59 21.12 -6.18 -3.24
CA LEU A 59 19.92 -6.99 -3.30
C LEU A 59 18.65 -6.11 -3.22
N ALA A 60 18.64 -5.11 -2.33
CA ALA A 60 17.52 -4.17 -2.20
C ALA A 60 17.29 -3.38 -3.50
N ASP A 61 18.36 -2.85 -4.10
CA ASP A 61 18.32 -2.14 -5.37
C ASP A 61 17.85 -3.03 -6.52
N THR A 62 18.24 -4.31 -6.50
CA THR A 62 17.82 -5.29 -7.49
C THR A 62 16.32 -5.59 -7.37
N PHE A 63 15.80 -5.74 -6.15
CA PHE A 63 14.36 -5.87 -5.90
C PHE A 63 13.59 -4.63 -6.36
N PHE A 64 14.11 -3.43 -6.08
CA PHE A 64 13.47 -2.19 -6.51
C PHE A 64 13.37 -2.12 -8.04
N LYS A 65 14.47 -2.41 -8.76
CA LYS A 65 14.49 -2.45 -10.24
C LYS A 65 13.50 -3.49 -10.79
N ALA A 66 13.47 -4.68 -10.20
CA ALA A 66 12.55 -5.74 -10.62
C ALA A 66 11.07 -5.34 -10.41
N GLY A 67 10.75 -4.75 -9.25
CA GLY A 67 9.41 -4.25 -8.93
C GLY A 67 8.99 -3.08 -9.81
N TYR A 68 9.91 -2.16 -10.11
CA TYR A 68 9.68 -1.04 -11.02
C TYR A 68 9.31 -1.52 -12.42
N GLU A 69 10.09 -2.44 -13.00
CA GLU A 69 9.75 -3.03 -14.29
C GLU A 69 8.45 -3.83 -14.25
N LEU A 70 8.18 -4.54 -13.14
CA LEU A 70 6.95 -5.31 -12.97
C LEU A 70 5.72 -4.40 -12.98
N ALA A 71 5.79 -3.24 -12.30
CA ALA A 71 4.72 -2.25 -12.26
C ALA A 71 4.41 -1.70 -13.66
N LEU A 72 5.44 -1.41 -14.47
CA LEU A 72 5.26 -0.98 -15.86
C LEU A 72 4.68 -2.07 -16.77
N GLU A 73 5.08 -3.32 -16.55
CA GLU A 73 4.58 -4.46 -17.33
C GLU A 73 3.10 -4.74 -17.03
N LEU A 74 2.75 -4.83 -15.75
CA LEU A 74 1.42 -5.20 -15.29
C LEU A 74 0.44 -4.03 -15.40
N GLY A 75 0.75 -2.90 -14.77
CA GLY A 75 -0.23 -1.87 -14.45
C GLY A 75 -1.13 -2.27 -13.28
N ILE A 76 -2.36 -1.75 -13.24
CA ILE A 76 -3.33 -1.97 -12.16
C ILE A 76 -4.59 -2.62 -12.76
N TYR A 77 -5.09 -3.69 -12.13
CA TYR A 77 -6.33 -4.34 -12.56
C TYR A 77 -7.55 -3.68 -11.93
N CYS A 78 -8.52 -3.27 -12.77
CA CYS A 78 -9.82 -2.76 -12.34
C CYS A 78 -10.85 -3.88 -12.44
N ARG A 79 -11.34 -4.35 -11.29
CA ARG A 79 -12.28 -5.47 -11.20
C ARG A 79 -13.66 -5.12 -11.75
N ASP A 80 -14.11 -3.88 -11.57
CA ASP A 80 -15.45 -3.44 -12.01
C ASP A 80 -15.61 -3.47 -13.53
N THR A 81 -14.55 -3.17 -14.28
CA THR A 81 -14.57 -3.12 -15.75
C THR A 81 -13.81 -4.27 -16.41
N GLU A 82 -13.16 -5.14 -15.63
CA GLU A 82 -12.26 -6.21 -16.08
C GLU A 82 -11.18 -5.71 -17.05
N ARG A 83 -10.54 -4.60 -16.68
CA ARG A 83 -9.53 -3.94 -17.51
C ARG A 83 -8.26 -3.63 -16.76
N ILE A 84 -7.16 -3.59 -17.52
CA ILE A 84 -5.84 -3.24 -17.02
C ILE A 84 -5.58 -1.75 -17.28
N ILE A 85 -5.41 -0.99 -16.21
CA ILE A 85 -4.93 0.40 -16.24
C ILE A 85 -3.42 0.36 -16.47
N LYS A 86 -2.98 0.73 -17.67
CA LYS A 86 -1.54 0.86 -17.97
C LYS A 86 -0.96 2.13 -17.38
N VAL A 87 0.21 1.98 -16.78
CA VAL A 87 1.00 3.04 -16.15
C VAL A 87 2.24 3.26 -17.03
N SER A 88 2.48 4.50 -17.45
CA SER A 88 3.69 4.84 -18.20
C SER A 88 4.88 5.04 -17.26
N GLU A 89 6.10 5.03 -17.81
CA GLU A 89 7.31 5.30 -17.04
C GLU A 89 7.25 6.71 -16.41
N GLU A 90 6.80 7.72 -17.17
CA GLU A 90 6.67 9.09 -16.70
C GLU A 90 5.67 9.22 -15.55
N GLU A 91 4.56 8.47 -15.60
CA GLU A 91 3.55 8.45 -14.53
C GLU A 91 4.10 7.81 -13.26
N LEU A 92 4.85 6.72 -13.39
CA LEU A 92 5.46 6.03 -12.25
C LEU A 92 6.57 6.87 -11.61
N GLU A 93 7.45 7.47 -12.41
CA GLU A 93 8.50 8.38 -11.93
C GLU A 93 7.91 9.62 -11.25
N ALA A 94 6.88 10.22 -11.84
CA ALA A 94 6.21 11.36 -11.24
C ALA A 94 5.62 10.99 -9.88
N SER A 95 4.94 9.84 -9.79
CA SER A 95 4.36 9.34 -8.53
C SER A 95 5.42 9.18 -7.44
N LEU A 96 6.58 8.59 -7.77
CA LEU A 96 7.68 8.44 -6.82
C LEU A 96 8.30 9.80 -6.40
N ARG A 97 8.46 10.72 -7.35
CA ARG A 97 9.04 12.05 -7.11
C ARG A 97 8.18 12.93 -6.22
N TYR A 98 6.86 12.85 -6.36
CA TYR A 98 5.90 13.67 -5.64
C TYR A 98 5.29 12.97 -4.41
N ALA A 99 5.75 11.76 -4.07
CA ALA A 99 5.36 11.09 -2.84
C ALA A 99 5.72 11.96 -1.62
N PRO A 100 4.80 12.18 -0.67
CA PRO A 100 5.07 12.99 0.50
C PRO A 100 6.14 12.32 1.37
N SER A 101 7.09 13.10 1.88
CA SER A 101 8.12 12.62 2.81
C SER A 101 7.61 12.49 4.25
N GLU A 102 6.55 13.24 4.57
CA GLU A 102 5.88 13.26 5.86
C GLU A 102 4.41 13.67 5.72
N ILE A 103 3.60 13.26 6.69
CA ILE A 103 2.17 13.59 6.80
C ILE A 103 1.90 13.90 8.28
N THR A 104 1.28 15.04 8.54
CA THR A 104 0.76 15.39 9.88
C THR A 104 -0.63 14.79 10.04
N LEU A 105 -0.85 14.05 11.13
CA LEU A 105 -2.09 13.39 11.48
C LEU A 105 -2.58 13.91 12.84
N GLY A 106 -3.91 13.91 13.04
CA GLY A 106 -4.51 14.44 14.26
C GLY A 106 -4.53 15.97 14.29
N THR A 107 -4.81 16.52 15.48
CA THR A 107 -4.92 17.96 15.71
C THR A 107 -4.61 18.29 17.16
N GLY A 108 -4.09 19.48 17.43
CA GLY A 108 -3.91 19.96 18.81
C GLY A 108 -2.81 19.21 19.55
N GLU A 109 -3.07 18.82 20.79
CA GLU A 109 -2.09 18.07 21.62
C GLU A 109 -1.89 16.62 21.15
N ASP A 110 -2.80 16.10 20.32
CA ASP A 110 -2.76 14.74 19.77
C ASP A 110 -2.19 14.69 18.34
N GLU A 111 -1.58 15.78 17.87
CA GLU A 111 -0.95 15.84 16.55
C GLU A 111 0.35 15.02 16.51
N VAL A 112 0.49 14.18 15.48
CA VAL A 112 1.70 13.37 15.23
C VAL A 112 2.18 13.54 13.79
N VAL A 113 3.50 13.45 13.58
CA VAL A 113 4.11 13.53 12.25
C VAL A 113 4.57 12.15 11.82
N LEU A 114 3.84 11.55 10.89
CA LEU A 114 4.25 10.31 10.21
C LEU A 114 5.29 10.66 9.15
N LYS A 115 6.55 10.26 9.37
CA LYS A 115 7.67 10.56 8.47
C LYS A 115 8.38 9.28 8.01
N LYS A 116 9.06 9.36 6.87
CA LYS A 116 9.96 8.30 6.38
C LYS A 116 10.99 7.92 7.47
N ARG A 117 11.20 6.61 7.65
CA ARG A 117 12.31 6.03 8.42
C ARG A 117 13.25 5.29 7.46
N ASN A 118 14.56 5.38 7.72
CA ASN A 118 15.55 4.55 7.04
C ASN A 118 15.82 3.26 7.85
N PRO A 119 16.49 2.24 7.28
CA PRO A 119 17.09 1.19 8.08
C PRO A 119 17.92 1.80 9.23
N GLU A 120 17.82 1.20 10.41
CA GLU A 120 18.50 1.65 11.64
C GLU A 120 18.12 3.05 12.15
N ASP A 121 17.04 3.66 11.63
CA ASP A 121 16.58 4.96 12.12
C ASP A 121 16.22 4.87 13.63
N PRO A 122 16.84 5.72 14.48
CA PRO A 122 16.65 5.65 15.93
C PRO A 122 15.27 6.15 16.37
N HIS A 123 14.53 6.83 15.50
CA HIS A 123 13.15 7.22 15.81
C HIS A 123 12.26 5.97 15.79
N PRO A 124 11.46 5.73 16.85
CA PRO A 124 10.49 4.64 16.84
C PRO A 124 9.40 4.88 15.78
N PRO A 125 8.78 3.82 15.24
CA PRO A 125 7.58 3.98 14.42
C PRO A 125 6.42 4.52 15.28
N LEU A 126 5.47 5.21 14.64
CA LEU A 126 4.18 5.51 15.28
C LEU A 126 3.38 4.22 15.43
N LEU A 127 2.72 4.05 16.58
CA LEU A 127 1.82 2.94 16.83
C LEU A 127 0.40 3.33 16.40
N GLU A 128 -0.04 2.72 15.30
CA GLU A 128 -1.45 2.70 14.93
C GLU A 128 -2.15 1.53 15.63
N ALA A 129 -3.28 1.80 16.28
CA ALA A 129 -4.06 0.80 16.99
C ALA A 129 -5.51 0.73 16.47
N SER A 130 -6.10 -0.44 16.73
CA SER A 130 -7.38 -0.98 16.24
C SER A 130 -7.30 -1.67 14.86
N LEU A 131 -7.60 -2.97 14.90
CA LEU A 131 -7.22 -3.98 13.90
C LEU A 131 -8.29 -4.17 12.80
N CYS A 132 -8.96 -3.11 12.37
CA CYS A 132 -10.09 -3.20 11.41
C CYS A 132 -11.15 -4.25 11.81
N ILE A 133 -11.38 -4.45 13.10
CA ILE A 133 -12.29 -5.49 13.59
C ILE A 133 -13.74 -5.01 13.57
N THR A 134 -14.67 -5.95 13.47
CA THR A 134 -16.09 -5.71 13.69
C THR A 134 -16.40 -5.81 15.18
N VAL A 135 -17.13 -4.85 15.72
CA VAL A 135 -17.52 -4.82 17.14
C VAL A 135 -19.00 -4.54 17.32
N ASP A 136 -19.56 -5.10 18.39
CA ASP A 136 -20.92 -4.78 18.81
C ASP A 136 -21.03 -3.29 19.17
N GLU A 137 -22.19 -2.70 18.85
CA GLU A 137 -22.42 -1.25 18.97
C GLU A 137 -22.21 -0.73 20.39
N ASP A 138 -22.64 -1.50 21.39
CA ASP A 138 -22.49 -1.20 22.81
C ASP A 138 -21.03 -1.25 23.30
N LEU A 139 -20.17 -2.00 22.59
CA LEU A 139 -18.74 -2.11 22.89
C LEU A 139 -17.87 -1.10 22.14
N TYR A 140 -18.41 -0.40 21.13
CA TYR A 140 -17.62 0.49 20.28
C TYR A 140 -16.92 1.58 21.10
N VAL A 141 -17.69 2.38 21.85
CA VAL A 141 -17.15 3.48 22.66
C VAL A 141 -16.17 3.00 23.74
N PRO A 142 -16.52 2.04 24.63
CA PRO A 142 -15.61 1.63 25.68
C PRO A 142 -14.32 0.99 25.13
N MET A 143 -14.37 0.30 24.00
CA MET A 143 -13.18 -0.24 23.36
C MET A 143 -12.29 0.87 22.79
N VAL A 144 -12.84 1.75 21.96
CA VAL A 144 -12.06 2.85 21.33
C VAL A 144 -11.47 3.76 22.41
N GLU A 145 -12.24 4.11 23.44
CA GLU A 145 -11.76 4.90 24.57
C GLU A 145 -10.64 4.17 25.34
N GLY A 146 -10.78 2.85 25.55
CA GLY A 146 -9.75 2.03 26.19
C GLY A 146 -8.42 2.02 25.43
N ILE A 147 -8.48 1.99 24.10
CA ILE A 147 -7.29 2.06 23.23
C ILE A 147 -6.71 3.48 23.25
N ALA A 148 -7.56 4.50 23.09
CA ALA A 148 -7.15 5.92 23.04
C ALA A 148 -6.47 6.38 24.33
N LYS A 149 -6.84 5.81 25.49
CA LYS A 149 -6.19 6.11 26.78
C LYS A 149 -4.76 5.58 26.90
N ASN A 150 -4.34 4.66 26.02
CA ASN A 150 -2.98 4.15 26.04
C ASN A 150 -2.02 5.17 25.41
N ARG A 151 -1.14 5.74 26.23
CA ARG A 151 -0.13 6.73 25.81
C ARG A 151 0.86 6.26 24.75
N HIS A 152 0.92 4.95 24.49
CA HIS A 152 1.75 4.41 23.42
C HIS A 152 1.06 4.43 22.06
N VAL A 153 -0.26 4.67 22.00
CA VAL A 153 -1.02 4.74 20.75
C VAL A 153 -0.93 6.16 20.20
N ASP A 154 -0.39 6.29 19.00
CA ASP A 154 -0.23 7.56 18.30
C ASP A 154 -1.38 7.81 17.31
N ILE A 155 -1.90 6.74 16.69
CA ILE A 155 -2.91 6.81 15.64
C ILE A 155 -4.02 5.81 15.96
N LEU A 156 -5.28 6.24 15.83
CA LEU A 156 -6.46 5.38 15.97
C LEU A 156 -7.04 5.06 14.61
N HIS A 157 -7.15 3.78 14.30
CA HIS A 157 -7.88 3.28 13.15
C HIS A 157 -9.23 2.72 13.59
N GLY A 158 -10.34 3.38 13.24
CA GLY A 158 -11.67 3.00 13.75
C GLY A 158 -12.09 1.55 13.43
N PRO A 159 -12.74 0.83 14.35
CA PRO A 159 -13.36 -0.47 14.06
C PRO A 159 -14.63 -0.27 13.22
N SER A 160 -15.17 -1.37 12.69
CA SER A 160 -16.49 -1.38 12.05
C SER A 160 -17.59 -1.77 13.03
N PHE A 161 -18.76 -1.17 12.91
CA PHE A 161 -19.95 -1.56 13.67
C PHE A 161 -20.52 -2.87 13.12
N ALA A 162 -20.86 -3.81 14.02
CA ALA A 162 -21.64 -5.01 13.67
C ALA A 162 -23.09 -4.63 13.27
N THR A 163 -23.64 -3.65 13.98
CA THR A 163 -24.98 -3.08 13.76
C THR A 163 -24.97 -1.60 14.09
N ILE A 164 -25.89 -0.83 13.48
CA ILE A 164 -26.20 0.54 13.89
C ILE A 164 -27.71 0.60 14.05
N GLN A 165 -28.20 0.83 15.27
CA GLN A 165 -29.61 0.99 15.54
C GLN A 165 -30.00 2.48 15.45
N PHE A 166 -31.05 2.78 14.66
CA PHE A 166 -31.60 4.13 14.50
C PHE A 166 -32.82 4.35 15.39
#